data_AF-A0A1V5IXN0-F1
#
_entry.id   AF-A0A1V5IXN0-F1
#
_cell.length_a   1.000
_cell.length_b   1.000
_cell.length_c   1.000
_cell.angle_alpha   90.00
_cell.angle_beta   90.00
_cell.angle_gamma   90.00
#
_symmetry.space_group_name_H-M   'P 1'
#
loop_
_entity.id
_entity.type
_entity.pdbx_description
1 polymer ?
#
loop_
_entity_poly.entity_id
_entity_poly.type
_entity_poly.pdbx_seq_one_letter_code
_entity_poly.pdbx_strand_id
1 'polypeptide(L)' 'MCFNLGIKGLLEFKNTLTFIAAGDWERAANGMLASKWAKQVGKRAIELSELMRKGK' A
#
# COMPACT_ATOMS: atom_id res chain seq x y z
N MET A 1 -2.04 4.88 4.21
CA MET A 1 -0.62 5.06 3.82
C MET A 1 -0.16 6.52 3.93
N CYS A 2 -0.84 7.47 3.27
CA CYS A 2 -0.44 8.89 3.25
C CYS A 2 -0.18 9.51 4.65
N PHE A 3 -1.02 9.22 5.64
CA PHE A 3 -0.85 9.75 7.00
C PHE A 3 0.53 9.42 7.61
N ASN A 4 1.04 8.21 7.40
CA ASN A 4 2.34 7.78 7.94
C ASN A 4 3.52 8.19 7.05
N LEU A 5 3.30 8.34 5.74
CA LEU A 5 4.36 8.57 4.75
C LEU A 5 4.51 10.04 4.33
N GLY A 6 3.49 10.86 4.58
CA GLY A 6 3.26 12.09 3.83
C GLY A 6 2.97 11.83 2.34
N ILE A 7 2.55 12.88 1.64
CA ILE A 7 2.22 12.78 0.21
C ILE A 7 3.45 12.40 -0.63
N LYS A 8 4.62 12.98 -0.35
CA LYS A 8 5.85 12.68 -1.08
C LYS A 8 6.25 11.20 -0.94
N GLY A 9 6.21 10.66 0.29
CA GLY A 9 6.53 9.26 0.53
C GLY A 9 5.54 8.30 -0.11
N LEU A 10 4.25 8.68 -0.19
CA LEU A 10 3.23 7.88 -0.89
C LEU A 10 3.48 7.82 -2.40
N LEU A 11 3.86 8.94 -3.03
CA LEU A 11 4.09 9.01 -4.48
C LEU A 11 5.27 8.12 -4.95
N GLU A 12 6.18 7.74 -4.06
CA GLU A 12 7.24 6.79 -4.37
C GLU A 12 6.75 5.34 -4.53
N PHE A 13 5.53 5.02 -4.13
CA PHE A 13 4.93 3.69 -4.30
C PHE A 13 4.41 3.47 -5.74
N LYS A 14 5.24 3.78 -6.74
CA LYS A 14 4.87 3.83 -8.16
C LYS A 14 4.14 2.57 -8.62
N ASN A 15 4.68 1.38 -8.32
CA ASN A 15 4.05 0.11 -8.70
C ASN A 15 2.70 -0.12 -8.02
N THR A 16 2.62 0.12 -6.71
CA THR A 16 1.34 0.00 -5.97
C THR A 16 0.30 0.97 -6.52
N LEU A 17 0.68 2.22 -6.82
CA LEU A 17 -0.22 3.21 -7.41
C LEU A 17 -0.66 2.83 -8.83
N THR A 18 0.24 2.26 -9.64
CA THR A 18 -0.10 1.71 -10.96
C THR A 18 -1.11 0.57 -10.85
N PHE A 19 -0.91 -0.37 -9.91
CA PHE A 19 -1.87 -1.46 -9.70
C PHE A 19 -3.22 -0.96 -9.19
N ILE A 20 -3.23 0.03 -8.31
CA ILE A 20 -4.47 0.72 -7.88
C ILE A 20 -5.19 1.32 -9.08
N ALA A 21 -4.49 2.04 -9.96
CA ALA A 21 -5.08 2.66 -11.14
C ALA A 21 -5.63 1.63 -12.15
N ALA A 22 -5.01 0.44 -12.21
CA ALA A 22 -5.46 -0.67 -13.04
C ALA A 22 -6.57 -1.53 -12.40
N GLY A 23 -6.96 -1.26 -11.14
CA GLY A 23 -7.90 -2.08 -10.38
C GLY A 23 -7.35 -3.45 -9.95
N ASP A 24 -6.03 -3.66 -10.01
CA ASP A 24 -5.37 -4.88 -9.56
C ASP A 24 -5.07 -4.81 -8.06
N TRP A 25 -6.12 -5.00 -7.26
CA TRP A 25 -6.09 -4.87 -5.81
C TRP A 25 -5.16 -5.88 -5.12
N GLU A 26 -5.05 -7.08 -5.69
CA GLU A 26 -4.18 -8.15 -5.18
C GLU A 26 -2.72 -7.71 -5.27
N ARG A 27 -2.27 -7.24 -6.44
CA ARG A 27 -0.89 -6.76 -6.61
C ARG A 27 -0.63 -5.46 -5.87
N ALA A 28 -1.62 -4.58 -5.78
CA ALA A 28 -1.51 -3.36 -4.96
C ALA A 28 -1.23 -3.70 -3.49
N ALA A 29 -2.03 -4.59 -2.88
CA ALA A 29 -1.86 -5.04 -1.51
C ALA A 29 -0.48 -5.71 -1.28
N ASN A 30 -0.05 -6.57 -2.20
CA ASN A 30 1.27 -7.21 -2.12
C ASN A 30 2.41 -6.17 -2.19
N GLY A 31 2.28 -5.15 -3.05
CA GLY A 31 3.24 -4.04 -3.12
C GLY A 31 3.30 -3.22 -1.83
N MET A 32 2.17 -3.03 -1.15
CA MET A 32 2.14 -2.38 0.17
C MET A 32 2.98 -3.16 1.19
N LEU A 33 2.79 -4.48 1.27
CA LEU A 33 3.49 -5.36 2.22
C LEU A 33 4.98 -5.55 1.92
N ALA A 34 5.38 -5.48 0.64
CA ALA A 34 6.78 -5.61 0.23
C ALA A 34 7.66 -4.39 0.56
N SER A 35 7.08 -3.32 1.13
CA SER A 35 7.76 -2.05 1.32
C SER A 35 8.45 -1.89 2.69
N LYS A 36 9.40 -0.94 2.79
CA LYS A 36 9.97 -0.53 4.08
C LYS A 36 8.89 0.02 5.04
N TRP A 37 7.89 0.70 4.49
CA TRP A 37 6.74 1.20 5.25
C TRP A 37 6.03 0.08 6.01
N ALA A 38 5.83 -1.08 5.38
CA ALA A 38 5.19 -2.22 6.04
C ALA A 38 6.01 -2.70 7.25
N LYS A 39 7.34 -2.73 7.13
CA LYS A 39 8.24 -3.07 8.24
C LYS A 39 8.18 -2.03 9.38
N GLN A 40 8.05 -0.75 9.04
CA GLN A 40 7.99 0.34 10.02
C GLN A 40 6.66 0.38 10.78
N VAL A 41 5.56 0.07 10.10
CA VAL A 41 4.20 0.20 10.64
C VAL A 41 3.68 -1.14 11.20
N GLY A 42 4.29 -2.26 10.84
CA GLY A 42 4.00 -3.58 11.40
C GLY A 42 2.57 -4.03 11.12
N LYS A 43 1.86 -4.50 12.15
CA LYS A 43 0.51 -5.08 12.05
C LYS A 43 -0.47 -4.20 11.28
N ARG A 44 -0.39 -2.88 11.45
CA ARG A 44 -1.29 -1.95 10.77
C ARG A 44 -1.10 -1.95 9.25
N ALA A 45 0.07 -2.30 8.74
CA ALA A 45 0.29 -2.46 7.31
C ALA A 45 -0.46 -3.67 6.74
N ILE A 46 -0.54 -4.76 7.52
CA ILE A 46 -1.30 -5.98 7.17
C ILE A 46 -2.80 -5.67 7.11
N GLU A 47 -3.33 -4.97 8.10
CA GLU A 47 -4.74 -4.56 8.11
C GLU A 47 -5.08 -3.70 6.89
N LEU A 48 -4.23 -2.72 6.56
CA LEU A 48 -4.44 -1.83 5.42
C LEU A 48 -4.27 -2.55 4.07
N SER A 49 -3.37 -3.54 3.95
CA SER A 49 -3.25 -4.33 2.72
C SER A 49 -4.47 -5.22 2.50
N GLU A 50 -5.07 -5.76 3.57
CA GLU A 50 -6.31 -6.52 3.46
C GLU A 50 -7.51 -5.66 3.06
N LEU A 51 -7.56 -4.40 3.51
CA LEU A 51 -8.55 -3.43 3.05
C LEU A 51 -8.37 -3.11 1.56
N MET A 52 -7.12 -2.85 1.15
CA MET A 52 -6.77 -2.65 -0.27
C MET A 52 -7.24 -3.83 -1.13
N ARG A 53 -6.93 -5.07 -0.72
CA ARG A 53 -7.31 -6.29 -1.46
C ARG A 53 -8.82 -6.43 -1.64
N LYS A 54 -9.60 -5.97 -0.66
CA LYS A 54 -11.07 -6.02 -0.66
C LYS A 54 -11.71 -4.82 -1.37
N GLY A 55 -10.92 -3.82 -1.78
CA GLY A 55 -11.44 -2.56 -2.33
C GLY A 55 -12.30 -1.77 -1.35
N LYS A 56 -12.00 -1.85 -0.04
CA LYS A 56 -12.77 -1.23 1.05
C LYS A 56 -11.97 -0.16 1.78
#